data_AF-A0AB38LZF0-F1
#
_entry.id   AF-A0AB38LZF0-F1
#
_cell.length_a   1.000
_cell.length_b   1.000
_cell.length_c   1.000
_cell.angle_alpha   90.00
_cell.angle_beta   90.00
_cell.angle_gamma   90.00
#
_symmetry.space_group_name_H-M   'P 1'
#
loop_
_entity.id
_entity.type
_entity.pdbx_description
1 polymer ?
#
loop_
_entity_poly.entity_id
_entity_poly.type
_entity_poly.pdbx_seq_one_letter_code
_entity_poly.pdbx_strand_id
1 'polypeptide(L)'
;MHHFQVLPMEPLHLPNLEQKTLAIFDSLASQEKIFYEKAPSELITINGFDFQFIIAGILNKKPILPANAPSRKKAGGPFINPNPEEIITGLGPTHRLLVNKWGIFRPMTVIPTTHYALQTDDLDLSDINAAWSVLKAFETPSLIIYNCGVNAGSSQGHKHTQVFPLPEHALWPSRAHSCDDVSTNILNVPFKHFSIRLPNHADTKTAYEAYLRLLELSRETLARLGEGSRDYNVAMTADWITVIPRRSSEGPYGANAAGMLGIVYLPDQQERDRWAQVGYTKQLEAFGIPVDT
;
A
#
# COMPACT_ATOMS: atom_id res chain seq x y z
N MET A 1 23.10 -4.04 -27.73
CA MET A 1 22.66 -3.58 -26.39
C MET A 1 22.37 -2.09 -26.50
N HIS A 2 21.10 -1.70 -26.64
CA HIS A 2 20.72 -0.29 -26.60
C HIS A 2 20.43 0.07 -25.15
N HIS A 3 21.37 0.74 -24.49
CA HIS A 3 21.09 1.47 -23.26
C HIS A 3 20.19 2.65 -23.62
N PHE A 4 18.89 2.48 -23.47
CA PHE A 4 17.99 3.63 -23.38
C PHE A 4 18.34 4.36 -22.09
N GLN A 5 19.05 5.48 -22.23
CA GLN A 5 19.20 6.46 -21.16
C GLN A 5 17.79 6.95 -20.82
N VAL A 6 17.20 6.42 -19.76
CA VAL A 6 15.95 6.94 -19.21
C VAL A 6 16.30 8.32 -18.66
N LEU A 7 15.83 9.37 -19.33
CA LEU A 7 15.96 10.75 -18.84
C LEU A 7 15.41 10.81 -17.41
N PRO A 8 16.05 11.56 -16.50
CA PRO A 8 15.56 11.69 -15.14
C PRO A 8 14.14 12.27 -15.18
N MET A 9 13.18 11.52 -14.63
CA MET A 9 11.83 12.02 -14.43
C MET A 9 11.81 12.74 -13.08
N GLU A 10 11.77 14.06 -13.15
CA GLU A 10 11.67 14.92 -11.97
C GLU A 10 10.30 14.76 -11.29
N PRO A 11 10.24 14.83 -9.95
CA PRO A 11 8.98 14.91 -9.23
C PRO A 11 8.11 16.06 -9.72
N LEU A 12 6.79 15.84 -9.70
CA LEU A 12 5.83 16.84 -10.12
C LEU A 12 5.80 18.01 -9.12
N HIS A 13 5.77 19.24 -9.64
CA HIS A 13 5.57 20.42 -8.81
C HIS A 13 4.10 20.53 -8.40
N LEU A 14 3.80 20.31 -7.11
CA LEU A 14 2.45 20.24 -6.57
C LEU A 14 2.29 21.18 -5.35
N PRO A 15 2.22 22.52 -5.57
CA PRO A 15 2.17 23.48 -4.47
C PRO A 15 0.86 23.36 -3.66
N ASN A 16 0.97 23.44 -2.33
CA ASN A 16 -0.15 23.38 -1.38
C ASN A 16 -1.01 22.11 -1.50
N LEU A 17 -0.42 21.01 -1.98
CA LEU A 17 -1.17 19.78 -2.30
C LEU A 17 -1.87 19.21 -1.07
N GLU A 18 -1.20 19.16 0.08
CA GLU A 18 -1.80 18.62 1.31
C GLU A 18 -2.98 19.47 1.77
N GLN A 19 -2.82 20.80 1.84
CA GLN A 19 -3.90 21.71 2.23
C GLN A 19 -5.13 21.56 1.32
N LYS A 20 -4.91 21.48 0.00
CA LYS A 20 -5.97 21.26 -0.98
C LYS A 20 -6.63 19.90 -0.80
N THR A 21 -5.84 18.86 -0.58
CA THR A 21 -6.32 17.49 -0.33
C THR A 21 -7.21 17.44 0.90
N LEU A 22 -6.75 18.03 2.01
CA LEU A 22 -7.50 18.12 3.27
C LEU A 22 -8.81 18.88 3.08
N ALA A 23 -8.79 20.04 2.42
CA ALA A 23 -9.99 20.83 2.19
C ALA A 23 -11.05 20.08 1.37
N ILE A 24 -10.64 19.37 0.31
CA ILE A 24 -11.54 18.53 -0.50
C ILE A 24 -12.06 17.35 0.34
N PHE A 25 -11.16 16.64 1.03
CA PHE A 25 -11.52 15.49 1.86
C PHE A 25 -12.54 15.85 2.94
N ASP A 26 -12.30 16.93 3.70
CA ASP A 26 -13.19 17.38 4.77
C ASP A 26 -14.54 17.84 4.25
N SER A 27 -14.53 18.58 3.14
CA SER A 27 -15.76 19.05 2.49
C SER A 27 -16.62 17.86 2.07
N LEU A 28 -16.04 16.86 1.41
CA LEU A 28 -16.75 15.66 0.98
C LEU A 28 -17.20 14.79 2.15
N ALA A 29 -16.41 14.68 3.21
CA ALA A 29 -16.78 13.93 4.42
C ALA A 29 -17.96 14.59 5.15
N SER A 30 -17.93 15.93 5.30
CA SER A 30 -19.02 16.69 5.95
C SER A 30 -20.34 16.64 5.18
N GLN A 31 -20.27 16.42 3.86
CA GLN A 31 -21.43 16.24 2.98
C GLN A 31 -21.83 14.77 2.82
N GLU A 32 -21.19 13.84 3.54
CA GLU A 32 -21.40 12.39 3.45
C GLU A 32 -21.20 11.81 2.02
N LYS A 33 -20.41 12.51 1.19
CA LYS A 33 -20.07 12.07 -0.18
C LYS A 33 -18.95 11.04 -0.20
N ILE A 34 -18.09 11.08 0.83
CA ILE A 34 -17.15 10.01 1.18
C ILE A 34 -17.43 9.52 2.60
N PHE A 35 -17.04 8.29 2.89
CA PHE A 35 -17.18 7.67 4.20
C PHE A 35 -15.89 7.84 4.98
N TYR A 36 -15.94 8.68 6.01
CA TYR A 36 -14.86 8.88 6.97
C TYR A 36 -15.44 9.20 8.34
N GLU A 37 -14.95 8.50 9.36
CA GLU A 37 -15.16 8.83 10.75
C GLU A 37 -13.85 8.60 11.50
N LYS A 38 -13.61 9.37 12.57
CA LYS A 38 -12.44 9.12 13.42
C LYS A 38 -12.66 7.81 14.17
N ALA A 39 -11.96 6.77 13.75
CA ALA A 39 -12.05 5.45 14.34
C ALA A 39 -11.20 5.33 15.62
N PRO A 40 -11.67 4.60 16.65
CA PRO A 40 -10.81 4.20 17.77
C PRO A 40 -9.68 3.31 17.27
N SER A 41 -8.50 3.46 17.89
CA SER A 41 -7.32 2.66 17.61
C SER A 41 -6.70 2.10 18.88
N GLU A 42 -6.10 0.93 18.73
CA GLU A 42 -5.40 0.18 19.79
C GLU A 42 -4.04 -0.25 19.23
N LEU A 43 -2.96 -0.01 19.97
CA LEU A 43 -1.63 -0.53 19.66
C LEU A 43 -1.28 -1.63 20.66
N ILE A 44 -0.97 -2.82 20.14
CA ILE A 44 -0.49 -3.95 20.94
C ILE A 44 0.79 -4.53 20.33
N THR A 45 1.57 -5.23 21.14
CA THR A 45 2.76 -5.96 20.68
C THR A 45 2.59 -7.45 20.94
N ILE A 46 2.74 -8.28 19.90
CA ILE A 46 2.67 -9.73 19.98
C ILE A 46 3.99 -10.31 19.47
N ASN A 47 4.72 -11.03 20.32
CA ASN A 47 6.04 -11.59 20.01
C ASN A 47 7.02 -10.55 19.44
N GLY A 48 6.93 -9.30 19.91
CA GLY A 48 7.75 -8.19 19.44
C GLY A 48 7.39 -7.63 18.06
N PHE A 49 6.25 -8.04 17.49
CA PHE A 49 5.62 -7.44 16.31
C PHE A 49 4.46 -6.53 16.75
N ASP A 50 4.47 -5.29 16.29
CA ASP A 50 3.45 -4.30 16.66
C ASP A 50 2.23 -4.39 15.74
N PHE A 51 1.04 -4.39 16.35
CA PHE A 51 -0.23 -4.31 15.66
C PHE A 51 -0.98 -3.06 16.10
N GLN A 52 -1.28 -2.19 15.14
CA GLN A 52 -2.27 -1.14 15.30
C GLN A 52 -3.60 -1.60 14.73
N PHE A 53 -4.57 -1.84 15.61
CA PHE A 53 -5.93 -2.14 15.22
C PHE A 53 -6.76 -0.87 15.16
N ILE A 54 -7.54 -0.69 14.09
CA ILE A 54 -8.41 0.48 13.87
C ILE A 54 -9.82 -0.02 13.57
N ILE A 55 -10.78 0.31 14.42
CA ILE A 55 -12.16 -0.20 14.28
C ILE A 55 -13.01 0.84 13.56
N ALA A 56 -13.29 0.59 12.28
CA ALA A 56 -13.99 1.52 11.40
C ALA A 56 -15.26 0.87 10.84
N GLY A 57 -16.42 1.20 11.42
CA GLY A 57 -17.71 0.59 11.08
C GLY A 57 -18.12 0.79 9.62
N ILE A 58 -17.60 1.84 8.97
CA ILE A 58 -17.77 2.11 7.54
C ILE A 58 -17.33 0.95 6.65
N LEU A 59 -16.41 0.10 7.10
CA LEU A 59 -15.89 -1.02 6.30
C LEU A 59 -16.94 -2.11 6.02
N ASN A 60 -17.96 -2.25 6.87
CA ASN A 60 -19.08 -3.18 6.63
C ASN A 60 -19.88 -2.87 5.37
N LYS A 61 -19.83 -1.62 4.89
CA LYS A 61 -20.56 -1.17 3.70
C LYS A 61 -19.68 -1.15 2.45
N LYS A 62 -18.37 -1.39 2.58
CA LYS A 62 -17.41 -1.25 1.49
C LYS A 62 -17.58 -2.38 0.47
N PRO A 63 -17.86 -2.08 -0.81
CA PRO A 63 -17.89 -3.12 -1.83
C PRO A 63 -16.46 -3.62 -2.11
N ILE A 64 -16.27 -4.93 -2.00
CA ILE A 64 -15.01 -5.61 -2.31
C ILE A 64 -15.26 -6.49 -3.53
N LEU A 65 -14.43 -6.37 -4.58
CA LEU A 65 -14.53 -7.28 -5.71
C LEU A 65 -14.11 -8.70 -5.28
N PRO A 66 -14.90 -9.75 -5.57
CA PRO A 66 -14.49 -11.13 -5.28
C PRO A 66 -13.19 -11.53 -6.00
N ALA A 67 -12.40 -12.42 -5.39
CA ALA A 67 -11.13 -12.91 -5.93
C ALA A 67 -11.23 -13.45 -7.37
N ASN A 68 -12.27 -14.22 -7.66
CA ASN A 68 -12.53 -14.87 -8.95
C ASN A 68 -13.39 -14.02 -9.92
N ALA A 69 -13.69 -12.77 -9.57
CA ALA A 69 -14.57 -11.94 -10.39
C ALA A 69 -13.95 -11.65 -11.78
N PRO A 70 -14.62 -11.98 -12.89
CA PRO A 70 -14.11 -11.71 -14.24
C PRO A 70 -13.88 -10.22 -14.52
N SER A 71 -14.61 -9.34 -13.82
CA SER A 71 -14.48 -7.88 -13.93
C SER A 71 -13.11 -7.36 -13.50
N ARG A 72 -12.34 -8.11 -12.71
CA ARG A 72 -10.96 -7.75 -12.34
C ARG A 72 -10.01 -7.70 -13.55
N LYS A 73 -10.36 -8.35 -14.65
CA LYS A 73 -9.56 -8.40 -15.90
C LYS A 73 -10.13 -7.52 -17.02
N LYS A 74 -11.24 -6.82 -16.76
CA LYS A 74 -11.93 -6.01 -17.77
C LYS A 74 -11.83 -4.54 -17.37
N ALA A 75 -11.64 -3.67 -18.36
CA ALA A 75 -11.68 -2.23 -18.15
C ALA A 75 -12.99 -1.83 -17.47
N GLY A 76 -12.89 -1.28 -16.26
CA GLY A 76 -14.04 -0.98 -15.42
C GLY A 76 -13.62 -0.61 -13.99
N GLY A 77 -14.61 -0.41 -13.14
CA GLY A 77 -14.40 -0.01 -11.74
C GLY A 77 -14.46 1.51 -11.52
N PRO A 78 -14.28 1.94 -10.27
CA PRO A 78 -14.55 3.32 -9.85
C PRO A 78 -13.56 4.36 -10.42
N PHE A 79 -12.42 3.92 -10.96
CA PHE A 79 -11.33 4.82 -11.36
C PHE A 79 -11.29 5.17 -12.85
N ILE A 80 -12.08 4.49 -13.69
CA ILE A 80 -12.22 4.82 -15.12
C ILE A 80 -12.86 6.20 -15.27
N ASN A 81 -14.05 6.35 -14.69
CA ASN A 81 -14.85 7.57 -14.68
C ASN A 81 -15.16 7.95 -13.22
N PRO A 82 -14.16 8.42 -12.44
CA PRO A 82 -14.38 8.81 -11.06
C PRO A 82 -15.29 10.04 -11.00
N ASN A 83 -15.95 10.24 -9.86
CA ASN A 83 -16.70 11.47 -9.63
C ASN A 83 -15.73 12.67 -9.71
N PRO A 84 -15.99 13.69 -10.55
CA PRO A 84 -15.12 14.85 -10.67
C PRO A 84 -14.82 15.57 -9.35
N GLU A 85 -15.76 15.53 -8.39
CA GLU A 85 -15.56 16.12 -7.06
C GLU A 85 -14.53 15.37 -6.21
N GLU A 86 -14.33 14.06 -6.47
CA GLU A 86 -13.36 13.23 -5.77
C GLU A 86 -11.92 13.44 -6.30
N ILE A 87 -11.76 14.14 -7.44
CA ILE A 87 -10.47 14.39 -8.09
C ILE A 87 -9.79 15.60 -7.44
N ILE A 88 -8.61 15.39 -6.85
CA ILE A 88 -7.79 16.47 -6.28
C ILE A 88 -6.97 17.15 -7.39
N THR A 89 -6.25 16.36 -8.18
CA THR A 89 -5.41 16.86 -9.29
C THR A 89 -4.99 15.72 -10.23
N GLY A 90 -4.57 16.08 -11.45
CA GLY A 90 -3.79 15.18 -12.31
C GLY A 90 -2.36 15.02 -11.80
N LEU A 91 -1.76 13.87 -12.05
CA LEU A 91 -0.37 13.54 -11.73
C LEU A 91 0.34 13.11 -13.01
N GLY A 92 0.90 14.09 -13.73
CA GLY A 92 1.43 13.85 -15.07
C GLY A 92 0.36 13.40 -16.07
N PRO A 93 0.74 12.76 -17.18
CA PRO A 93 -0.21 12.30 -18.21
C PRO A 93 -0.95 10.99 -17.85
N THR A 94 -0.40 10.20 -16.94
CA THR A 94 -0.80 8.80 -16.71
C THR A 94 -1.55 8.55 -15.42
N HIS A 95 -1.57 9.49 -14.47
CA HIS A 95 -2.16 9.28 -13.14
C HIS A 95 -3.02 10.47 -12.70
N ARG A 96 -3.83 10.24 -11.68
CA ARG A 96 -4.61 11.28 -10.98
C ARG A 96 -4.63 10.98 -9.49
N LEU A 97 -4.72 12.02 -8.66
CA LEU A 97 -4.89 11.90 -7.22
C LEU A 97 -6.38 12.06 -6.88
N LEU A 98 -6.95 11.06 -6.19
CA LEU A 98 -8.33 11.08 -5.73
C LEU A 98 -8.38 10.96 -4.21
N VAL A 99 -9.41 11.52 -3.58
CA VAL A 99 -9.75 11.11 -2.21
C VAL A 99 -10.22 9.66 -2.21
N ASN A 100 -9.92 8.92 -1.14
CA ASN A 100 -10.46 7.58 -0.97
C ASN A 100 -11.89 7.67 -0.42
N LYS A 101 -12.86 7.14 -1.17
CA LYS A 101 -14.26 7.10 -0.76
C LYS A 101 -14.52 6.35 0.54
N TRP A 102 -13.64 5.42 0.91
CA TRP A 102 -13.72 4.62 2.14
C TRP A 102 -12.49 4.91 3.00
N GLY A 103 -12.37 6.15 3.46
CA GLY A 103 -11.20 6.66 4.15
C GLY A 103 -11.12 6.17 5.60
N ILE A 104 -10.00 5.56 5.96
CA ILE A 104 -9.67 5.22 7.36
C ILE A 104 -8.87 6.34 8.02
N PHE A 105 -8.04 7.01 7.22
CA PHE A 105 -7.17 8.09 7.65
C PHE A 105 -7.61 9.41 7.05
N ARG A 106 -7.23 10.52 7.69
CA ARG A 106 -7.46 11.87 7.19
C ARG A 106 -6.12 12.53 6.81
N PRO A 107 -5.88 12.83 5.52
CA PRO A 107 -6.62 12.34 4.36
C PRO A 107 -6.14 10.93 3.97
N MET A 108 -7.03 10.11 3.41
CA MET A 108 -6.64 8.89 2.71
C MET A 108 -6.93 9.10 1.22
N THR A 109 -5.94 8.82 0.39
CA THR A 109 -6.02 9.07 -1.05
C THR A 109 -5.71 7.80 -1.85
N VAL A 110 -6.12 7.80 -3.11
CA VAL A 110 -5.79 6.76 -4.09
C VAL A 110 -5.23 7.40 -5.35
N ILE A 111 -4.24 6.75 -5.95
CA ILE A 111 -3.57 7.20 -7.18
C ILE A 111 -3.74 6.11 -8.26
N PRO A 112 -4.88 6.10 -8.97
CA PRO A 112 -5.06 5.20 -10.09
C PRO A 112 -4.38 5.72 -11.36
N THR A 113 -4.06 4.79 -12.27
CA THR A 113 -3.75 5.13 -13.66
C THR A 113 -4.98 5.73 -14.35
N THR A 114 -4.80 6.68 -15.25
CA THR A 114 -5.89 7.31 -16.03
C THR A 114 -6.46 6.36 -17.08
N HIS A 115 -5.61 5.52 -17.67
CA HIS A 115 -5.99 4.38 -18.50
C HIS A 115 -6.13 3.13 -17.63
N TYR A 116 -6.93 2.16 -18.06
CA TYR A 116 -7.01 0.89 -17.34
C TYR A 116 -5.72 0.09 -17.50
N ALA A 117 -5.08 -0.21 -16.38
CA ALA A 117 -4.00 -1.19 -16.26
C ALA A 117 -4.39 -2.21 -15.18
N LEU A 118 -3.84 -3.42 -15.23
CA LEU A 118 -4.21 -4.44 -14.26
C LEU A 118 -3.53 -4.16 -12.92
N GLN A 119 -4.24 -4.41 -11.83
CA GLN A 119 -3.67 -4.40 -10.48
C GLN A 119 -2.63 -5.51 -10.26
N THR A 120 -2.50 -6.45 -11.20
CA THR A 120 -1.43 -7.47 -11.23
C THR A 120 -0.20 -7.02 -11.99
N ASP A 121 -0.25 -5.86 -12.66
CA ASP A 121 0.91 -5.32 -13.36
C ASP A 121 1.91 -4.79 -12.34
N ASP A 122 3.19 -5.00 -12.61
CA ASP A 122 4.26 -4.46 -11.77
C ASP A 122 4.25 -2.92 -11.83
N LEU A 123 4.59 -2.25 -10.72
CA LEU A 123 4.79 -0.79 -10.74
C LEU A 123 5.89 -0.45 -11.75
N ASP A 124 5.64 0.55 -12.58
CA ASP A 124 6.64 1.13 -13.46
C ASP A 124 7.15 2.46 -12.89
N LEU A 125 8.10 3.07 -13.60
CA LEU A 125 8.70 4.33 -13.18
C LEU A 125 7.66 5.46 -13.05
N SER A 126 6.61 5.47 -13.88
CA SER A 126 5.54 6.48 -13.83
C SER A 126 4.65 6.32 -12.60
N ASP A 127 4.37 5.08 -12.17
CA ASP A 127 3.65 4.82 -10.93
C ASP A 127 4.45 5.28 -9.71
N ILE A 128 5.74 4.93 -9.65
CA ILE A 128 6.63 5.38 -8.57
C ILE A 128 6.72 6.90 -8.57
N ASN A 129 6.86 7.55 -9.73
CA ASN A 129 6.92 9.01 -9.81
C ASN A 129 5.66 9.70 -9.29
N ALA A 130 4.49 9.19 -9.69
CA ALA A 130 3.21 9.74 -9.25
C ALA A 130 3.06 9.65 -7.72
N ALA A 131 3.36 8.48 -7.15
CA ALA A 131 3.28 8.27 -5.71
C ALA A 131 4.35 9.06 -4.93
N TRP A 132 5.59 9.07 -5.42
CA TRP A 132 6.72 9.81 -4.84
C TRP A 132 6.46 11.32 -4.83
N SER A 133 5.93 11.86 -5.93
CA SER A 133 5.57 13.29 -6.03
C SER A 133 4.54 13.70 -4.98
N VAL A 134 3.51 12.86 -4.74
CA VAL A 134 2.51 13.13 -3.69
C VAL A 134 3.16 13.05 -2.31
N LEU A 135 3.96 12.02 -2.06
CA LEU A 135 4.66 11.85 -0.78
C LEU A 135 5.62 13.01 -0.46
N LYS A 136 6.34 13.55 -1.45
CA LYS A 136 7.23 14.71 -1.27
C LYS A 136 6.48 16.05 -1.18
N ALA A 137 5.25 16.12 -1.68
CA ALA A 137 4.42 17.32 -1.64
C ALA A 137 3.52 17.41 -0.40
N PHE A 138 3.37 16.33 0.36
CA PHE A 138 2.75 16.36 1.68
C PHE A 138 3.78 16.77 2.73
N GLU A 139 3.40 17.70 3.59
CA GLU A 139 4.18 18.15 4.74
C GLU A 139 4.13 17.11 5.86
N THR A 140 2.97 16.44 6.01
CA THR A 140 2.83 15.32 6.96
C THR A 140 3.52 14.05 6.43
N PRO A 141 4.35 13.38 7.24
CA PRO A 141 4.92 12.08 6.91
C PRO A 141 3.84 11.11 6.45
N SER A 142 4.05 10.50 5.28
CA SER A 142 3.05 9.69 4.60
C SER A 142 3.58 8.33 4.21
N LEU A 143 2.67 7.36 4.14
CA LEU A 143 2.91 6.00 3.72
C LEU A 143 2.23 5.75 2.37
N ILE A 144 2.99 5.26 1.40
CA ILE A 144 2.48 4.71 0.15
C ILE A 144 2.31 3.20 0.31
N ILE A 145 1.21 2.65 -0.20
CA ILE A 145 1.06 1.21 -0.37
C ILE A 145 0.61 0.81 -1.77
N TYR A 146 1.05 -0.38 -2.19
CA TYR A 146 0.56 -1.07 -3.40
C TYR A 146 0.26 -2.55 -3.08
N ASN A 147 -0.85 -3.04 -3.61
CA ASN A 147 -1.31 -4.41 -3.43
C ASN A 147 -1.38 -5.09 -4.80
N CYS A 148 -0.29 -5.74 -5.22
CA CYS A 148 -0.22 -6.37 -6.53
C CYS A 148 -0.91 -7.73 -6.51
N GLY A 149 -2.06 -7.83 -7.17
CA GLY A 149 -2.85 -9.07 -7.24
C GLY A 149 -3.76 -9.36 -6.05
N VAL A 150 -4.48 -10.49 -6.12
CA VAL A 150 -5.56 -10.86 -5.19
C VAL A 150 -5.01 -11.35 -3.86
N ASN A 151 -3.92 -12.13 -3.88
CA ASN A 151 -3.25 -12.60 -2.68
C ASN A 151 -2.61 -11.46 -1.90
N ALA A 152 -2.34 -10.32 -2.54
CA ALA A 152 -1.86 -9.10 -1.88
C ALA A 152 -2.96 -8.28 -1.19
N GLY A 153 -4.22 -8.71 -1.22
CA GLY A 153 -5.35 -8.00 -0.61
C GLY A 153 -5.92 -6.87 -1.47
N SER A 154 -5.80 -6.95 -2.80
CA SER A 154 -6.38 -5.92 -3.69
C SER A 154 -7.90 -5.93 -3.70
N SER A 155 -8.51 -4.75 -3.50
CA SER A 155 -9.97 -4.58 -3.55
C SER A 155 -10.51 -4.26 -4.95
N GLN A 156 -9.65 -3.82 -5.88
CA GLN A 156 -10.00 -3.40 -7.23
C GLN A 156 -9.05 -4.04 -8.26
N GLY A 157 -9.51 -4.22 -9.49
CA GLY A 157 -8.71 -4.77 -10.60
C GLY A 157 -7.94 -3.73 -11.41
N HIS A 158 -8.28 -2.44 -11.28
CA HIS A 158 -7.59 -1.32 -11.94
C HIS A 158 -6.39 -0.89 -11.09
N LYS A 159 -5.20 -0.88 -11.68
CA LYS A 159 -3.93 -0.41 -11.10
C LYS A 159 -4.06 0.92 -10.34
N HIS A 160 -3.75 0.89 -9.05
CA HIS A 160 -3.70 2.06 -8.18
C HIS A 160 -2.78 1.85 -6.98
N THR A 161 -2.12 2.92 -6.53
CA THR A 161 -1.49 3.00 -5.21
C THR A 161 -2.37 3.78 -4.24
N GLN A 162 -2.07 3.71 -2.94
CA GLN A 162 -2.76 4.49 -1.91
C GLN A 162 -1.75 5.29 -1.10
N VAL A 163 -2.14 6.48 -0.66
CA VAL A 163 -1.30 7.34 0.19
C VAL A 163 -2.12 7.84 1.37
N PHE A 164 -1.59 7.68 2.58
CA PHE A 164 -2.20 8.15 3.83
C PHE A 164 -1.13 8.49 4.87
N PRO A 165 -1.46 9.24 5.92
CA PRO A 165 -0.53 9.57 7.00
C PRO A 165 0.18 8.34 7.56
N LEU A 166 1.49 8.46 7.73
CA LEU A 166 2.29 7.48 8.45
C LEU A 166 1.84 7.48 9.94
N PRO A 167 1.65 6.32 10.58
CA PRO A 167 1.30 6.30 12.00
C PRO A 167 2.44 6.85 12.87
N GLU A 168 2.10 7.31 14.07
CA GLU A 168 3.06 7.88 15.02
C GLU A 168 4.05 6.85 15.57
N HIS A 169 3.66 5.58 15.63
CA HIS A 169 4.55 4.49 16.05
C HIS A 169 5.43 4.01 14.88
N ALA A 170 6.64 3.57 15.19
CA ALA A 170 7.56 3.08 14.17
C ALA A 170 7.08 1.76 13.58
N LEU A 171 7.03 1.67 12.25
CA LEU A 171 6.76 0.43 11.53
C LEU A 171 8.04 -0.40 11.39
N TRP A 172 7.93 -1.73 11.39
CA TRP A 172 9.09 -2.62 11.30
C TRP A 172 10.06 -2.35 10.13
N PRO A 173 9.64 -1.89 8.92
CA PRO A 173 10.60 -1.61 7.85
C PRO A 173 11.55 -0.46 8.17
N SER A 174 11.18 0.43 9.11
CA SER A 174 12.06 1.51 9.56
C SER A 174 13.36 0.99 10.20
N ARG A 175 13.36 -0.27 10.67
CA ARG A 175 14.52 -0.97 11.24
C ARG A 175 15.50 -1.49 10.19
N ALA A 176 15.22 -1.36 8.89
CA ALA A 176 16.20 -1.69 7.84
C ALA A 176 17.49 -0.90 8.05
N HIS A 177 18.65 -1.55 7.85
CA HIS A 177 19.91 -1.04 8.37
C HIS A 177 20.77 -0.27 7.36
N SER A 178 20.47 -0.39 6.05
CA SER A 178 21.37 0.07 4.99
C SER A 178 20.60 0.62 3.78
N CYS A 179 21.22 1.55 3.07
CA CYS A 179 20.80 2.00 1.73
C CYS A 179 21.34 1.10 0.61
N ASP A 180 22.33 0.25 0.92
CA ASP A 180 23.03 -0.60 -0.04
C ASP A 180 22.69 -2.08 0.12
N ASP A 181 22.41 -2.53 1.35
CA ASP A 181 22.10 -3.92 1.66
C ASP A 181 20.61 -4.11 1.98
N VAL A 182 20.00 -5.08 1.31
CA VAL A 182 18.61 -5.46 1.55
C VAL A 182 18.52 -6.20 2.89
N SER A 183 17.73 -5.66 3.81
CA SER A 183 17.36 -6.32 5.05
C SER A 183 16.30 -7.39 4.74
N THR A 184 16.60 -8.65 5.08
CA THR A 184 15.75 -9.82 4.79
C THR A 184 15.26 -10.55 6.04
N ASN A 185 15.68 -10.09 7.21
CA ASN A 185 15.51 -10.74 8.51
C ASN A 185 15.31 -9.72 9.64
N ILE A 186 14.50 -8.67 9.40
CA ILE A 186 14.14 -7.72 10.45
C ILE A 186 13.52 -8.49 11.62
N LEU A 187 14.07 -8.26 12.82
CA LEU A 187 13.71 -8.97 14.04
C LEU A 187 12.19 -8.93 14.29
N ASN A 188 11.64 -10.06 14.70
CA ASN A 188 10.22 -10.29 15.03
C ASN A 188 9.24 -10.13 13.85
N VAL A 189 9.71 -9.97 12.60
CA VAL A 189 8.84 -10.02 11.43
C VAL A 189 8.63 -11.48 11.03
N PRO A 190 7.40 -12.00 11.06
CA PRO A 190 7.16 -13.45 11.01
C PRO A 190 7.15 -14.02 9.59
N PHE A 191 7.28 -13.18 8.56
CA PHE A 191 7.29 -13.57 7.15
C PHE A 191 8.51 -12.98 6.43
N LYS A 192 8.92 -13.64 5.33
CA LYS A 192 9.94 -13.15 4.40
C LYS A 192 9.53 -11.79 3.86
N HIS A 193 10.48 -10.87 3.85
CA HIS A 193 10.33 -9.50 3.40
C HIS A 193 11.66 -9.02 2.85
N PHE A 194 11.63 -7.96 2.07
CA PHE A 194 12.82 -7.31 1.52
C PHE A 194 12.66 -5.82 1.77
N SER A 195 13.51 -5.24 2.62
CA SER A 195 13.46 -3.81 2.97
C SER A 195 14.80 -3.15 2.77
N ILE A 196 14.81 -1.91 2.32
CA ILE A 196 16.02 -1.09 2.19
C ILE A 196 15.73 0.34 2.61
N ARG A 197 16.72 1.02 3.20
CA ARG A 197 16.64 2.45 3.47
C ARG A 197 16.77 3.22 2.16
N LEU A 198 16.11 4.36 2.10
CA LEU A 198 16.30 5.33 1.04
C LEU A 198 17.19 6.46 1.56
N PRO A 199 18.18 6.93 0.76
CA PRO A 199 18.98 8.07 1.16
C PRO A 199 18.13 9.35 1.24
N ASN A 200 18.53 10.31 2.08
CA ASN A 200 17.79 11.57 2.27
C ASN A 200 17.52 12.35 0.97
N HIS A 201 18.37 12.15 -0.05
CA HIS A 201 18.28 12.78 -1.37
C HIS A 201 17.73 11.84 -2.44
N ALA A 202 17.05 10.75 -2.05
CA ALA A 202 16.40 9.84 -2.98
C ALA A 202 15.44 10.62 -3.91
N ASP A 203 15.62 10.39 -5.20
CA ASP A 203 14.71 10.81 -6.24
C ASP A 203 13.82 9.63 -6.67
N THR A 204 12.91 9.89 -7.60
CA THR A 204 12.03 8.87 -8.20
C THR A 204 12.82 7.69 -8.75
N LYS A 205 13.97 7.94 -9.39
CA LYS A 205 14.79 6.89 -9.99
C LYS A 205 15.40 5.99 -8.92
N THR A 206 15.95 6.57 -7.87
CA THR A 206 16.51 5.85 -6.72
C THR A 206 15.45 4.96 -6.07
N ALA A 207 14.24 5.49 -5.84
CA ALA A 207 13.13 4.72 -5.29
C ALA A 207 12.69 3.57 -6.23
N TYR A 208 12.67 3.81 -7.54
CA TYR A 208 12.30 2.79 -8.53
C TYR A 208 13.36 1.68 -8.66
N GLU A 209 14.65 2.02 -8.65
CA GLU A 209 15.74 1.04 -8.67
C GLU A 209 15.74 0.17 -7.41
N ALA A 210 15.50 0.78 -6.25
CA ALA A 210 15.31 0.05 -5.00
C ALA A 210 14.10 -0.90 -5.10
N TYR A 211 12.96 -0.42 -5.59
CA TYR A 211 11.78 -1.26 -5.83
C TYR A 211 12.07 -2.46 -6.73
N LEU A 212 12.74 -2.26 -7.88
CA LEU A 212 13.04 -3.34 -8.82
C LEU A 212 13.91 -4.43 -8.19
N ARG A 213 14.92 -4.03 -7.41
CA ARG A 213 15.79 -4.96 -6.68
C ARG A 213 15.01 -5.80 -5.66
N LEU A 214 14.11 -5.18 -4.90
CA LEU A 214 13.29 -5.89 -3.91
C LEU A 214 12.23 -6.78 -4.58
N LEU A 215 11.69 -6.35 -5.73
CA LEU A 215 10.77 -7.15 -6.54
C LEU A 215 11.45 -8.42 -7.04
N GLU A 216 12.67 -8.33 -7.59
CA GLU A 216 13.45 -9.48 -8.06
C GLU A 216 13.60 -10.54 -6.96
N LEU A 217 14.05 -10.14 -5.76
CA LEU A 217 14.17 -11.05 -4.61
C LEU A 217 12.83 -11.68 -4.20
N SER A 218 11.74 -10.92 -4.29
CA SER A 218 10.39 -11.43 -4.07
C SER A 218 10.01 -12.50 -5.10
N ARG A 219 10.34 -12.29 -6.39
CA ARG A 219 10.09 -13.25 -7.47
C ARG A 219 10.89 -14.52 -7.29
N GLU A 220 12.18 -14.39 -7.02
CA GLU A 220 13.08 -15.53 -6.78
C GLU A 220 12.60 -16.38 -5.61
N THR A 221 12.15 -15.74 -4.52
CA THR A 221 11.68 -16.45 -3.34
C THR A 221 10.41 -17.23 -3.61
N LEU A 222 9.41 -16.62 -4.28
CA LEU A 222 8.18 -17.30 -4.68
C LEU A 222 8.48 -18.48 -5.62
N ALA A 223 9.32 -18.26 -6.64
CA ALA A 223 9.68 -19.29 -7.61
C ALA A 223 10.43 -20.47 -6.97
N ARG A 224 11.43 -20.19 -6.11
CA ARG A 224 12.23 -21.19 -5.41
C ARG A 224 11.38 -22.09 -4.50
N LEU A 225 10.35 -21.53 -3.89
CA LEU A 225 9.44 -22.27 -3.01
C LEU A 225 8.28 -22.94 -3.76
N GLY A 226 8.23 -22.82 -5.11
CA GLY A 226 7.17 -23.39 -5.92
C GLY A 226 5.80 -22.73 -5.67
N GLU A 227 5.79 -21.51 -5.14
CA GLU A 227 4.56 -20.75 -4.94
C GLU A 227 4.02 -20.34 -6.31
N GLY A 228 2.79 -20.75 -6.65
CA GLY A 228 2.14 -20.40 -7.93
C GLY A 228 1.71 -18.93 -8.04
N SER A 229 2.00 -18.13 -7.01
CA SER A 229 1.62 -16.73 -6.89
C SER A 229 2.69 -15.81 -7.46
N ARG A 230 2.23 -14.71 -8.07
CA ARG A 230 3.06 -13.56 -8.46
C ARG A 230 2.67 -12.29 -7.70
N ASP A 231 1.99 -12.44 -6.59
CA ASP A 231 1.45 -11.31 -5.87
C ASP A 231 2.45 -10.82 -4.82
N TYR A 232 2.40 -9.52 -4.52
CA TYR A 232 3.26 -8.90 -3.52
C TYR A 232 2.63 -7.61 -3.00
N ASN A 233 3.10 -7.17 -1.84
CA ASN A 233 2.86 -5.82 -1.36
C ASN A 233 4.09 -4.95 -1.54
N VAL A 234 3.86 -3.67 -1.80
CA VAL A 234 4.86 -2.61 -1.62
C VAL A 234 4.37 -1.69 -0.53
N ALA A 235 5.28 -1.25 0.33
CA ALA A 235 5.07 -0.11 1.19
C ALA A 235 6.31 0.79 1.17
N MET A 236 6.10 2.10 1.16
CA MET A 236 7.18 3.06 0.96
C MET A 236 6.91 4.36 1.71
N THR A 237 7.96 4.90 2.32
CA THR A 237 8.02 6.27 2.86
C THR A 237 9.14 7.03 2.14
N ALA A 238 9.44 8.26 2.57
CA ALA A 238 10.64 8.97 2.09
C ALA A 238 11.96 8.29 2.52
N ASP A 239 11.88 7.41 3.52
CA ASP A 239 13.02 6.91 4.29
C ASP A 239 13.35 5.44 4.02
N TRP A 240 12.39 4.67 3.53
CA TRP A 240 12.52 3.24 3.28
C TRP A 240 11.47 2.76 2.28
N ILE A 241 11.79 1.66 1.63
CA ILE A 241 10.86 0.89 0.80
C ILE A 241 10.95 -0.59 1.18
N THR A 242 9.81 -1.26 1.18
CA THR A 242 9.74 -2.70 1.41
C THR A 242 8.85 -3.39 0.39
N VAL A 243 9.25 -4.60 -0.02
CA VAL A 243 8.43 -5.54 -0.78
C VAL A 243 8.20 -6.80 0.05
N ILE A 244 6.97 -7.29 0.03
CA ILE A 244 6.56 -8.49 0.77
C ILE A 244 5.97 -9.50 -0.22
N PRO A 245 6.60 -10.66 -0.44
CA PRO A 245 6.02 -11.71 -1.29
C PRO A 245 4.72 -12.23 -0.68
N ARG A 246 3.68 -12.38 -1.50
CA ARG A 246 2.35 -12.82 -1.06
C ARG A 246 1.96 -14.12 -1.74
N ARG A 247 1.67 -15.14 -0.94
CA ARG A 247 1.26 -16.46 -1.43
C ARG A 247 -0.25 -16.68 -1.39
N SER A 248 -0.93 -16.06 -0.43
CA SER A 248 -2.37 -16.28 -0.22
C SER A 248 -3.06 -15.07 0.39
N SER A 249 -4.35 -14.93 0.10
CA SER A 249 -5.29 -14.13 0.88
C SER A 249 -6.38 -15.00 1.52
N GLU A 250 -6.24 -16.33 1.46
CA GLU A 250 -7.15 -17.29 2.10
C GLU A 250 -6.98 -17.26 3.62
N GLY A 251 -8.09 -17.00 4.29
CA GLY A 251 -8.17 -16.86 5.75
C GLY A 251 -9.43 -16.10 6.11
N PRO A 252 -9.81 -16.09 7.41
CA PRO A 252 -11.00 -15.38 7.85
C PRO A 252 -10.87 -13.86 7.65
N TYR A 253 -9.63 -13.32 7.66
CA TYR A 253 -9.35 -11.89 7.57
C TYR A 253 -8.19 -11.62 6.63
N GLY A 254 -8.46 -11.08 5.44
CA GLY A 254 -7.39 -10.73 4.51
C GLY A 254 -6.49 -9.61 5.03
N ALA A 255 -5.19 -9.67 4.74
CA ALA A 255 -4.27 -8.56 4.94
C ALA A 255 -3.86 -7.95 3.60
N ASN A 256 -3.87 -6.63 3.51
CA ASN A 256 -3.18 -5.90 2.44
C ASN A 256 -1.81 -5.42 2.93
N ALA A 257 -1.13 -4.57 2.15
CA ALA A 257 0.17 -4.03 2.53
C ALA A 257 0.17 -3.39 3.93
N ALA A 258 -0.84 -2.58 4.27
CA ALA A 258 -0.95 -1.98 5.61
C ALA A 258 -1.09 -3.06 6.69
N GLY A 259 -1.93 -4.08 6.47
CA GLY A 259 -2.08 -5.20 7.40
C GLY A 259 -0.79 -5.99 7.59
N MET A 260 -0.01 -6.21 6.53
CA MET A 260 1.33 -6.84 6.63
C MET A 260 2.35 -5.95 7.37
N LEU A 261 2.13 -4.64 7.45
CA LEU A 261 2.92 -3.74 8.29
C LEU A 261 2.49 -3.74 9.76
N GLY A 262 1.39 -4.42 10.09
CA GLY A 262 0.76 -4.39 11.41
C GLY A 262 -0.38 -3.37 11.55
N ILE A 263 -0.70 -2.61 10.51
CA ILE A 263 -1.81 -1.65 10.51
C ILE A 263 -3.09 -2.34 10.01
N VAL A 264 -3.91 -2.81 10.93
CA VAL A 264 -5.12 -3.59 10.63
C VAL A 264 -6.37 -2.75 10.89
N TYR A 265 -7.08 -2.40 9.83
CA TYR A 265 -8.41 -1.78 9.95
C TYR A 265 -9.51 -2.79 9.67
N LEU A 266 -10.52 -2.78 10.53
CA LEU A 266 -11.55 -3.82 10.63
C LEU A 266 -12.90 -3.22 11.03
N PRO A 267 -14.03 -3.87 10.74
CA PRO A 267 -15.36 -3.28 10.88
C PRO A 267 -15.86 -3.14 12.33
N ASP A 268 -15.47 -4.06 13.22
CA ASP A 268 -16.04 -4.12 14.58
C ASP A 268 -15.14 -4.84 15.60
N GLN A 269 -15.47 -4.69 16.88
CA GLN A 269 -14.75 -5.34 17.97
C GLN A 269 -14.75 -6.88 17.85
N GLN A 270 -15.78 -7.46 17.24
CA GLN A 270 -15.89 -8.91 17.11
C GLN A 270 -14.77 -9.44 16.21
N GLU A 271 -14.53 -8.83 15.05
CA GLU A 271 -13.39 -9.16 14.18
C GLU A 271 -12.05 -8.95 14.88
N ARG A 272 -11.89 -7.85 15.62
CA ARG A 272 -10.68 -7.60 16.42
C ARG A 272 -10.39 -8.72 17.42
N ASP A 273 -11.41 -9.22 18.11
CA ASP A 273 -11.25 -10.30 19.09
C ASP A 273 -10.87 -11.62 18.41
N ARG A 274 -11.38 -11.86 17.19
CA ARG A 274 -11.05 -13.08 16.43
C ARG A 274 -9.59 -13.12 16.01
N TRP A 275 -8.91 -11.98 15.80
CA TRP A 275 -7.45 -11.94 15.53
C TRP A 275 -6.63 -12.65 16.61
N ALA A 276 -7.08 -12.61 17.86
CA ALA A 276 -6.44 -13.36 18.95
C ALA A 276 -6.63 -14.88 18.80
N GLN A 277 -7.85 -15.31 18.44
CA GLN A 277 -8.23 -16.72 18.32
C GLN A 277 -7.47 -17.44 17.21
N VAL A 278 -7.22 -16.75 16.10
CA VAL A 278 -6.49 -17.24 14.92
C VAL A 278 -4.97 -17.09 15.04
N GLY A 279 -4.48 -16.39 16.07
CA GLY A 279 -3.07 -16.35 16.44
C GLY A 279 -2.24 -15.22 15.83
N TYR A 280 -2.82 -14.02 15.61
CA TYR A 280 -2.12 -12.79 15.21
C TYR A 280 -1.10 -12.97 14.07
N THR A 281 0.19 -13.08 14.41
CA THR A 281 1.30 -13.25 13.46
C THR A 281 1.15 -14.49 12.59
N LYS A 282 0.51 -15.56 13.10
CA LYS A 282 0.22 -16.77 12.32
C LYS A 282 -0.61 -16.50 11.07
N GLN A 283 -1.50 -15.52 11.10
CA GLN A 283 -2.25 -15.11 9.91
C GLN A 283 -1.34 -14.43 8.89
N LEU A 284 -0.46 -13.52 9.35
CA LEU A 284 0.48 -12.85 8.46
C LEU A 284 1.46 -13.83 7.83
N GLU A 285 1.88 -14.87 8.56
CA GLU A 285 2.65 -16.02 8.04
C GLU A 285 1.88 -16.82 6.99
N ALA A 286 0.57 -17.01 7.16
CA ALA A 286 -0.27 -17.67 6.18
C ALA A 286 -0.35 -16.86 4.87
N PHE A 287 -0.45 -15.54 4.98
CA PHE A 287 -0.57 -14.62 3.84
C PHE A 287 0.75 -14.37 3.10
N GLY A 288 1.84 -14.22 3.85
CA GLY A 288 3.19 -14.11 3.35
C GLY A 288 3.88 -15.46 3.25
N ILE A 289 5.19 -15.45 3.02
CA ILE A 289 6.02 -16.65 3.12
C ILE A 289 6.60 -16.69 4.53
N PRO A 290 6.39 -17.74 5.35
CA PRO A 290 6.96 -17.80 6.69
C PRO A 290 8.49 -17.67 6.69
N VAL A 291 9.06 -17.06 7.72
CA VAL A 291 10.50 -17.19 7.97
C VAL A 291 10.81 -18.62 8.42
N ASP A 292 11.93 -19.18 7.96
CA ASP A 292 12.37 -20.50 8.43
C ASP A 292 12.76 -20.35 9.91
N THR A 293 12.10 -21.11 10.80
CA THR A 293 12.43 -21.19 12.24
C THR A 293 13.61 -22.11 12.49
#